data_AF-A0A535J0E9-F1
#
_entry.id   AF-A0A535J0E9-F1
#
_cell.length_a   1.000
_cell.length_b   1.000
_cell.length_c   1.000
_cell.angle_alpha   90.00
_cell.angle_beta   90.00
_cell.angle_gamma   90.00
#
_symmetry.space_group_name_H-M   'P 1'
#
loop_
_entity.id
_entity.type
_entity.pdbx_description
1 polymer ?
#
loop_
_entity_poly.entity_id
_entity_poly.type
_entity_poly.pdbx_seq_one_letter_code
_entity_poly.pdbx_strand_id
1 'polypeptide(L)'
;MPDGASAIVALREDAVQAIELDTDARAAGVTIETLGALVDRDPDAARLLLSSGALPTEDRLAQLTRAGWNQGVHIRVPAGKRLDRPIVVRWGAGAPGRALLTRTIVELGEGAAASVLEELVPSGPEIACAEGETVPQSLFTGTLEVHLAAGAELAVASIQDFGPRQIVFEHRNASIGE
;
A
#
# COMPACT_ATOMS: atom_id res chain seq x y z
N MET A 1 11.18 12.12 4.53
CA MET A 1 11.57 10.73 4.16
C MET A 1 12.42 10.08 5.23
N PRO A 2 12.23 8.79 5.58
CA PRO A 2 13.09 8.05 6.52
C PRO A 2 14.53 7.95 6.02
N ASP A 3 15.50 7.98 6.93
CA ASP A 3 16.91 7.79 6.60
C ASP A 3 17.11 6.42 5.94
N GLY A 4 17.79 6.41 4.79
CA GLY A 4 18.06 5.19 4.05
C GLY A 4 16.91 4.66 3.17
N ALA A 5 15.82 5.41 2.97
CA ALA A 5 14.78 5.06 1.98
C ALA A 5 15.00 5.74 0.62
N SER A 6 14.66 5.07 -0.49
CA SER A 6 14.62 5.67 -1.84
C SER A 6 13.38 6.53 -2.04
N ALA A 7 12.29 6.18 -1.36
CA ALA A 7 11.04 6.90 -1.41
C ALA A 7 10.19 6.62 -0.18
N ILE A 8 9.23 7.51 0.10
CA ILE A 8 8.15 7.27 1.05
C ILE A 8 6.82 7.73 0.47
N VAL A 9 5.80 6.91 0.72
CA VAL A 9 4.40 7.30 0.61
C VAL A 9 3.74 7.02 1.95
N ALA A 10 3.22 8.07 2.59
CA ALA A 10 2.61 8.00 3.90
C ALA A 10 1.20 8.58 3.83
N LEU A 11 0.22 7.78 4.25
CA LEU A 11 -1.17 8.18 4.37
C LEU A 11 -1.62 7.96 5.81
N ARG A 12 -2.45 8.85 6.34
CA ARG A 12 -3.04 8.74 7.66
C ARG A 12 -4.54 8.91 7.51
N GLU A 13 -5.30 7.85 7.76
CA GLU A 13 -6.74 7.81 7.53
C GLU A 13 -7.09 8.23 6.10
N ASP A 14 -7.72 9.39 5.91
CA ASP A 14 -8.15 9.96 4.65
C ASP A 14 -7.18 11.00 4.07
N ALA A 15 -6.04 11.24 4.73
CA ALA A 15 -5.10 12.28 4.35
C ALA A 15 -3.74 11.73 3.87
N VAL A 16 -3.30 12.18 2.70
CA VAL A 16 -1.91 12.01 2.23
C VAL A 16 -1.00 12.90 3.05
N GLN A 17 -0.06 12.30 3.76
CA GLN A 17 0.94 13.01 4.58
C GLN A 17 2.21 13.31 3.80
N ALA A 18 2.67 12.35 2.98
CA ALA A 18 3.86 12.52 2.16
C ALA A 18 3.81 11.60 0.93
N ILE A 19 4.30 12.11 -0.19
CA ILE A 19 4.74 11.32 -1.35
C ILE A 19 6.07 11.95 -1.77
N GLU A 20 7.17 11.30 -1.40
CA GLU A 20 8.52 11.81 -1.59
C GLU A 20 9.39 10.73 -2.22
N LEU A 21 10.20 11.12 -3.19
CA LEU A 21 11.23 10.28 -3.79
C LEU A 21 12.56 11.00 -3.60
N ASP A 22 13.66 10.26 -3.52
CA ASP A 22 14.98 10.88 -3.59
C ASP A 22 15.38 11.21 -5.04
N THR A 23 16.57 11.78 -5.21
CA THR A 23 17.07 12.18 -6.53
C THR A 23 17.30 10.98 -7.45
N ASP A 24 17.81 9.86 -6.92
CA ASP A 24 18.19 8.68 -7.71
C ASP A 24 16.94 7.93 -8.20
N ALA A 25 15.94 7.74 -7.33
CA ALA A 25 14.67 7.13 -7.68
C ALA A 25 13.91 7.98 -8.73
N ARG A 26 13.91 9.31 -8.58
CA ARG A 26 13.34 10.21 -9.60
C ARG A 26 14.09 10.10 -10.93
N ALA A 27 15.42 10.11 -10.90
CA ALA A 27 16.25 9.98 -12.11
C ALA A 27 16.09 8.60 -12.79
N ALA A 28 15.81 7.56 -12.00
CA ALA A 28 15.48 6.22 -12.49
C ALA A 28 14.08 6.14 -13.15
N GLY A 29 13.24 7.17 -13.01
CA GLY A 29 11.88 7.20 -13.54
C GLY A 29 10.87 6.46 -12.69
N VAL A 30 11.16 6.23 -11.40
CA VAL A 30 10.21 5.66 -10.46
C VAL A 30 9.03 6.62 -10.30
N THR A 31 7.82 6.07 -10.29
CA THR A 31 6.60 6.84 -10.04
C THR A 31 5.85 6.27 -8.85
N ILE A 32 5.35 7.17 -8.01
CA ILE A 32 4.49 6.86 -6.87
C ILE A 32 3.35 7.88 -6.87
N GLU A 33 2.12 7.40 -6.85
CA GLU A 33 0.92 8.24 -6.79
C GLU A 33 -0.21 7.53 -6.04
N THR A 34 -1.25 8.28 -5.67
CA THR A 34 -2.46 7.67 -5.12
C THR A 34 -3.32 7.10 -6.24
N LEU A 35 -4.07 6.03 -5.97
CA LEU A 35 -5.03 5.49 -6.92
C LEU A 35 -6.14 6.50 -7.26
N GLY A 36 -6.51 7.38 -6.32
CA GLY A 36 -7.43 8.49 -6.59
C GLY A 36 -6.87 9.46 -7.64
N ALA A 37 -5.60 9.86 -7.50
CA ALA A 37 -4.95 10.72 -8.48
C ALA A 37 -4.83 10.05 -9.87
N LEU A 38 -4.55 8.74 -9.90
CA LEU A 38 -4.55 7.98 -11.15
C LEU A 38 -5.94 7.94 -11.79
N VAL A 39 -6.99 7.68 -11.01
CA VAL A 39 -8.38 7.67 -11.48
C VAL A 39 -8.78 9.02 -12.08
N ASP A 40 -8.40 10.13 -11.45
CA ASP A 40 -8.72 11.47 -11.95
C ASP A 40 -7.93 11.82 -13.21
N ARG A 41 -6.65 11.44 -13.28
CA ARG A 41 -5.75 11.75 -14.39
C ARG A 41 -6.02 10.90 -15.62
N ASP A 42 -6.18 9.59 -15.44
CA ASP A 42 -6.31 8.60 -16.50
C ASP A 42 -7.24 7.44 -16.07
N PRO A 43 -8.57 7.64 -16.22
CA PRO A 43 -9.56 6.65 -15.82
C PRO A 43 -9.42 5.29 -16.52
N ASP A 44 -8.92 5.27 -17.76
CA ASP A 44 -8.78 4.05 -18.54
C ASP A 44 -7.58 3.24 -18.08
N ALA A 45 -6.43 3.89 -17.83
CA ALA A 45 -5.30 3.25 -17.18
C ALA A 45 -5.66 2.74 -15.78
N ALA A 46 -6.41 3.53 -15.00
CA ALA A 46 -6.90 3.11 -13.69
C ALA A 46 -7.77 1.85 -13.80
N ARG A 47 -8.73 1.79 -14.73
CA ARG A 47 -9.57 0.60 -14.94
C ARG A 47 -8.73 -0.62 -15.28
N LEU A 48 -7.77 -0.49 -16.19
CA LEU A 48 -6.88 -1.59 -16.56
C LEU A 48 -6.10 -2.10 -15.35
N LEU A 49 -5.44 -1.20 -14.61
CA LEU A 49 -4.67 -1.53 -13.41
C LEU A 49 -5.53 -2.22 -12.35
N LEU A 50 -6.70 -1.68 -12.04
CA LEU A 50 -7.57 -2.20 -10.97
C LEU A 50 -8.22 -3.54 -11.32
N SER A 51 -8.27 -3.88 -12.61
CA SER A 51 -8.89 -5.10 -13.14
C SER A 51 -7.94 -6.30 -13.27
N SER A 52 -6.64 -6.13 -13.00
CA SER A 52 -5.57 -7.12 -13.26
C SER A 52 -5.65 -8.44 -12.47
N GLY A 53 -6.74 -8.70 -11.76
CA GLY A 53 -7.09 -10.03 -11.24
C GLY A 53 -6.25 -10.53 -10.06
N ALA A 54 -5.37 -9.71 -9.47
CA ALA A 54 -4.44 -10.15 -8.43
C ALA A 54 -5.12 -10.70 -7.15
N LEU A 55 -6.34 -10.25 -6.81
CA LEU A 55 -7.01 -10.69 -5.58
C LEU A 55 -7.90 -11.92 -5.76
N PRO A 56 -7.89 -12.89 -4.82
CA PRO A 56 -8.72 -14.09 -4.86
C PRO A 56 -10.21 -13.76 -4.96
N THR A 57 -10.90 -14.30 -5.97
CA THR A 57 -12.33 -14.02 -6.22
C THR A 57 -13.26 -14.61 -5.17
N GLU A 58 -12.88 -15.73 -4.57
CA GLU A 58 -13.70 -16.46 -3.59
C GLU A 58 -13.51 -15.99 -2.13
N ASP A 59 -12.57 -15.06 -1.90
CA ASP A 59 -12.34 -14.51 -0.56
C ASP A 59 -13.20 -13.27 -0.34
N ARG A 60 -14.14 -13.38 0.61
CA ARG A 60 -15.11 -12.31 0.93
C ARG A 60 -14.45 -11.03 1.43
N LEU A 61 -13.35 -11.13 2.17
CA LEU A 61 -12.63 -9.98 2.70
C LEU A 61 -11.76 -9.33 1.61
N ALA A 62 -11.17 -10.13 0.72
CA ALA A 62 -10.50 -9.61 -0.47
C ALA A 62 -11.49 -8.88 -1.39
N GLN A 63 -12.71 -9.42 -1.55
CA GLN A 63 -13.77 -8.76 -2.33
C GLN A 63 -14.29 -7.49 -1.64
N LEU A 64 -14.39 -7.46 -0.30
CA LEU A 64 -14.71 -6.24 0.44
C LEU A 64 -13.71 -5.13 0.11
N THR A 65 -12.41 -5.41 0.16
CA THR A 65 -11.37 -4.43 -0.14
C THR A 65 -11.36 -4.05 -1.62
N ARG A 66 -11.52 -5.01 -2.53
CA ARG A 66 -11.65 -4.73 -3.97
C ARG A 66 -12.81 -3.78 -4.27
N ALA A 67 -13.97 -3.97 -3.64
CA ALA A 67 -15.17 -3.19 -3.90
C ALA A 67 -15.19 -1.84 -3.15
N GLY A 68 -14.63 -1.81 -1.94
CA GLY A 68 -14.81 -0.72 -0.98
C GLY A 68 -13.54 0.04 -0.60
N TRP A 69 -12.41 -0.19 -1.29
CA TRP A 69 -11.19 0.58 -1.02
C TRP A 69 -11.46 2.08 -1.03
N ASN A 70 -10.89 2.78 -0.06
CA ASN A 70 -11.05 4.22 0.11
C ASN A 70 -9.71 4.97 0.09
N GLN A 71 -8.59 4.25 0.14
CA GLN A 71 -7.25 4.77 -0.11
C GLN A 71 -6.46 3.76 -0.94
N GLY A 72 -5.48 4.25 -1.69
CA GLY A 72 -4.59 3.34 -2.39
C GLY A 72 -3.41 4.04 -3.03
N VAL A 73 -2.37 3.27 -3.30
CA VAL A 73 -1.09 3.71 -3.81
C VAL A 73 -0.71 2.84 -4.99
N HIS A 74 -0.20 3.47 -6.04
CA HIS A 74 0.42 2.80 -7.18
C HIS A 74 1.90 3.17 -7.24
N ILE A 75 2.74 2.15 -7.32
CA ILE A 75 4.20 2.26 -7.39
C ILE A 75 4.65 1.57 -8.68
N ARG A 76 5.44 2.27 -9.49
CA ARG A 76 6.03 1.71 -10.70
C ARG A 76 7.53 1.94 -10.76
N VAL A 77 8.28 0.86 -10.99
CA VAL A 77 9.72 0.88 -11.25
C VAL A 77 9.97 0.49 -12.71
N PRO A 78 10.57 1.37 -13.54
CA PRO A 78 10.78 1.06 -14.95
C PRO A 78 11.73 -0.11 -15.21
N ALA A 79 11.66 -0.69 -16.41
CA ALA A 79 12.51 -1.80 -16.83
C ALA A 79 14.01 -1.50 -16.67
N GLY A 80 14.77 -2.50 -16.22
CA GLY A 80 16.21 -2.46 -16.01
C GLY A 80 16.67 -1.53 -14.88
N LYS A 81 15.74 -0.96 -14.08
CA LYS A 81 16.09 -0.07 -12.97
C LYS A 81 16.20 -0.86 -11.67
N ARG A 82 17.30 -0.64 -10.94
CA ARG A 82 17.53 -1.19 -9.61
C ARG A 82 17.54 -0.06 -8.58
N LEU A 83 16.76 -0.24 -7.51
CA LEU A 83 16.80 0.62 -6.33
C LEU A 83 17.52 -0.13 -5.20
N ASP A 84 18.60 0.46 -4.70
CA ASP A 84 19.41 -0.13 -3.63
C ASP A 84 18.80 0.09 -2.23
N ARG A 85 17.91 1.07 -2.11
CA ARG A 85 17.21 1.45 -0.87
C ARG A 85 15.70 1.22 -1.00
N PRO A 86 14.99 0.90 0.10
CA PRO A 86 13.58 0.55 0.05
C PRO A 86 12.67 1.74 -0.29
N ILE A 87 11.53 1.42 -0.88
CA ILE A 87 10.35 2.28 -0.94
C ILE A 87 9.51 2.00 0.31
N VAL A 88 9.25 3.03 1.12
CA VAL A 88 8.45 2.89 2.35
C VAL A 88 6.99 3.23 2.04
N VAL A 89 6.08 2.31 2.34
CA VAL A 89 4.63 2.52 2.28
C VAL A 89 4.09 2.54 3.70
N ARG A 90 3.68 3.70 4.19
CA ARG A 90 3.19 3.87 5.57
C ARG A 90 1.70 4.13 5.60
N TRP A 91 0.98 3.23 6.26
CA TRP A 91 -0.44 3.34 6.55
C TRP A 91 -0.66 3.69 8.02
N GLY A 92 -1.04 4.94 8.27
CA GLY A 92 -1.54 5.39 9.56
C GLY A 92 -3.03 5.06 9.67
N ALA A 93 -3.38 4.07 10.50
CA ALA A 93 -4.77 3.68 10.73
C ALA A 93 -5.07 3.40 12.20
N GLY A 94 -6.36 3.32 12.53
CA GLY A 94 -6.77 2.91 13.87
C GLY A 94 -7.64 3.92 14.61
N ALA A 95 -8.15 4.95 13.92
CA ALA A 95 -9.12 5.85 14.50
C ALA A 95 -10.40 5.08 14.92
N PRO A 96 -10.87 5.22 16.16
CA PRO A 96 -12.08 4.58 16.67
C PRO A 96 -13.30 4.78 15.75
N GLY A 97 -14.00 3.69 15.43
CA GLY A 97 -15.19 3.72 14.58
C GLY A 97 -14.91 3.99 13.10
N ARG A 98 -13.64 3.99 12.67
CA ARG A 98 -13.26 4.13 11.25
C ARG A 98 -12.82 2.81 10.64
N ALA A 99 -12.95 2.75 9.32
CA ALA A 99 -12.44 1.67 8.49
C ALA A 99 -11.54 2.25 7.39
N LEU A 100 -10.30 1.76 7.33
CA LEU A 100 -9.35 2.08 6.26
C LEU A 100 -9.20 0.84 5.38
N LEU A 101 -9.63 0.97 4.12
CA LEU A 101 -9.60 -0.10 3.12
C LEU A 101 -8.58 0.31 2.05
N THR A 102 -7.41 -0.32 2.05
CA THR A 102 -6.25 0.11 1.24
C THR A 102 -5.93 -0.85 0.11
N ARG A 103 -5.41 -0.30 -0.99
CA ARG A 103 -4.77 -1.07 -2.06
C ARG A 103 -3.38 -0.53 -2.34
N THR A 104 -2.36 -1.36 -2.25
CA THR A 104 -0.99 -1.05 -2.67
C THR A 104 -0.67 -1.87 -3.90
N ILE A 105 -0.54 -1.22 -5.06
CA ILE A 105 -0.24 -1.89 -6.33
C ILE A 105 1.20 -1.55 -6.74
N VAL A 106 2.01 -2.59 -6.95
CA VAL A 106 3.44 -2.46 -7.29
C VAL A 106 3.69 -3.11 -8.65
N GLU A 107 4.18 -2.32 -9.62
CA GLU A 107 4.57 -2.81 -10.95
C GLU A 107 6.09 -2.64 -11.15
N LEU A 108 6.79 -3.74 -11.42
CA LEU A 108 8.20 -3.73 -11.82
C LEU A 108 8.33 -4.15 -13.28
N GLY A 109 8.97 -3.30 -14.09
CA GLY A 109 9.30 -3.61 -15.48
C GLY A 109 10.37 -4.70 -15.61
N GLU A 110 10.59 -5.18 -16.83
CA GLU A 110 11.52 -6.28 -17.12
C GLU A 110 12.91 -6.02 -16.50
N GLY A 111 13.46 -7.00 -15.78
CA GLY A 111 14.76 -6.89 -15.13
C GLY A 111 14.89 -5.80 -14.05
N ALA A 112 13.79 -5.18 -13.62
CA ALA A 112 13.81 -4.18 -12.56
C ALA A 112 13.96 -4.83 -11.18
N ALA A 113 14.56 -4.12 -10.23
CA ALA A 113 14.74 -4.61 -8.86
C ALA A 113 14.44 -3.53 -7.82
N ALA A 114 13.66 -3.86 -6.80
CA ALA A 114 13.35 -2.95 -5.71
C ALA A 114 13.08 -3.70 -4.41
N SER A 115 13.01 -2.94 -3.31
CA SER A 115 12.47 -3.42 -2.05
C SER A 115 11.35 -2.50 -1.57
N VAL A 116 10.33 -3.07 -0.95
CA VAL A 116 9.22 -2.34 -0.32
C VAL A 116 9.18 -2.68 1.17
N LEU A 117 9.14 -1.65 2.00
CA LEU A 117 8.84 -1.76 3.42
C LEU A 117 7.44 -1.19 3.67
N GLU A 118 6.53 -2.04 4.09
CA GLU A 118 5.22 -1.60 4.57
C GLU A 118 5.26 -1.36 6.09
N GLU A 119 4.70 -0.23 6.51
CA GLU A 119 4.58 0.14 7.91
C GLU A 119 3.11 0.43 8.24
N LEU A 120 2.56 -0.35 9.15
CA LEU A 120 1.19 -0.18 9.65
C LEU A 120 1.27 0.43 11.05
N VAL A 121 0.90 1.70 11.17
CA VAL A 121 1.12 2.50 12.40
C VAL A 121 -0.19 3.07 12.95
N PRO A 122 -0.33 3.20 14.28
CA PRO A 122 -1.51 3.83 14.87
C PRO A 122 -1.76 5.28 14.41
N SER A 123 -3.01 5.63 14.13
CA SER A 123 -3.46 7.00 13.79
C SER A 123 -4.38 7.65 14.83
N GLY A 124 -4.88 6.88 15.80
CA GLY A 124 -5.83 7.34 16.82
C GLY A 124 -5.16 7.52 18.19
N PRO A 125 -5.77 8.29 19.09
CA PRO A 125 -5.35 8.31 20.49
C PRO A 125 -5.54 6.93 21.12
N GLU A 126 -4.72 6.62 22.12
CA GLU A 126 -5.01 5.49 22.99
C GLU A 126 -6.24 5.81 23.85
N ILE A 127 -7.32 5.04 23.67
CA ILE A 127 -8.52 5.15 24.49
C ILE A 127 -8.45 4.14 25.63
N ALA A 128 -8.48 4.62 26.87
CA ALA A 128 -8.62 3.75 28.03
C ALA A 128 -10.03 3.13 28.05
N CYS A 129 -10.11 1.81 28.23
CA CYS A 129 -11.39 1.13 28.36
C CYS A 129 -12.00 1.47 29.73
N ALA A 130 -13.21 2.03 29.74
CA ALA A 130 -14.01 2.14 30.95
C ALA A 130 -14.74 0.81 31.21
N GLU A 131 -14.83 0.40 32.47
CA GLU A 131 -15.52 -0.83 32.86
C GLU A 131 -17.00 -0.75 32.46
N GLY A 132 -17.47 -1.74 31.71
CA GLY A 132 -18.87 -1.81 31.22
C GLY A 132 -19.15 -1.08 29.90
N GLU A 133 -18.17 -0.41 29.29
CA GLU A 133 -18.34 0.26 27.99
C GLU A 133 -17.82 -0.60 26.82
N THR A 134 -18.47 -0.46 25.65
CA THR A 134 -17.96 -1.08 24.42
C THR A 134 -16.69 -0.35 24.00
N VAL A 135 -15.58 -1.09 23.96
CA VAL A 135 -14.30 -0.58 23.49
C VAL A 135 -14.39 -0.30 21.99
N PRO A 136 -14.22 0.96 21.54
CA PRO A 136 -14.39 1.26 20.13
C PRO A 136 -13.22 0.69 19.33
N GLN A 137 -13.56 -0.04 18.27
CA GLN A 137 -12.62 -0.70 17.37
C GLN A 137 -12.43 0.10 16.09
N SER A 138 -11.42 -0.28 15.32
CA SER A 138 -11.18 0.20 13.97
C SER A 138 -10.89 -0.98 13.06
N LEU A 139 -11.22 -0.83 11.79
CA LEU A 139 -10.93 -1.83 10.77
C LEU A 139 -9.81 -1.32 9.87
N PHE A 140 -8.75 -2.10 9.71
CA PHE A 140 -7.80 -1.97 8.62
C PHE A 140 -7.94 -3.20 7.74
N THR A 141 -8.18 -3.00 6.45
CA THR A 141 -7.97 -4.07 5.49
C THR A 141 -7.18 -3.57 4.30
N GLY A 142 -6.13 -4.29 3.94
CA GLY A 142 -5.16 -3.84 2.96
C GLY A 142 -4.83 -4.93 1.96
N THR A 143 -4.60 -4.53 0.73
CA THR A 143 -4.03 -5.41 -0.29
C THR A 143 -2.63 -4.96 -0.67
N LEU A 144 -1.73 -5.93 -0.87
CA LEU A 144 -0.49 -5.75 -1.61
C LEU A 144 -0.58 -6.58 -2.90
N GLU A 145 -0.65 -5.90 -4.02
CA GLU A 145 -0.84 -6.49 -5.35
C GLU A 145 0.40 -6.21 -6.19
N VAL A 146 1.18 -7.26 -6.45
CA VAL A 146 2.49 -7.14 -7.12
C VAL A 146 2.43 -7.71 -8.53
N HIS A 147 2.92 -6.95 -9.49
CA HIS A 147 3.12 -7.36 -10.88
C HIS A 147 4.61 -7.26 -11.23
N LEU A 148 5.27 -8.40 -11.34
CA LEU A 148 6.66 -8.50 -11.77
C LEU A 148 6.70 -8.92 -13.24
N ALA A 149 7.33 -8.14 -14.10
CA ALA A 149 7.67 -8.57 -15.44
C ALA A 149 8.83 -9.59 -15.43
N ALA A 150 9.17 -10.12 -16.60
CA ALA A 150 10.24 -11.10 -16.77
C ALA A 150 11.55 -10.62 -16.11
N GLY A 151 12.17 -11.50 -15.31
CA GLY A 151 13.43 -11.21 -14.63
C GLY A 151 13.40 -10.09 -13.57
N ALA A 152 12.23 -9.57 -13.20
CA ALA A 152 12.12 -8.56 -12.15
C ALA A 152 12.18 -9.17 -10.74
N GLU A 153 12.69 -8.39 -9.79
CA GLU A 153 12.94 -8.81 -8.40
C GLU A 153 12.31 -7.82 -7.41
N LEU A 154 11.45 -8.31 -6.51
CA LEU A 154 10.91 -7.52 -5.41
C LEU A 154 11.15 -8.21 -4.07
N ALA A 155 11.81 -7.51 -3.15
CA ALA A 155 11.81 -7.86 -1.74
C ALA A 155 10.71 -7.08 -0.99
N VAL A 156 9.96 -7.76 -0.12
CA VAL A 156 8.90 -7.13 0.68
C VAL A 156 9.12 -7.44 2.15
N ALA A 157 9.04 -6.41 2.99
CA ALA A 157 8.94 -6.52 4.43
C ALA A 157 7.71 -5.74 4.92
N SER A 158 7.11 -6.19 6.02
CA SER A 158 6.00 -5.49 6.67
C SER A 158 6.25 -5.43 8.17
N ILE A 159 6.02 -4.25 8.75
CA ILE A 159 6.07 -4.00 10.20
C ILE A 159 4.70 -3.50 10.62
N GLN A 160 4.09 -4.18 11.59
CA GLN A 160 2.80 -3.82 12.13
C GLN A 160 2.93 -3.43 13.61
N ASP A 161 2.58 -2.18 13.90
CA ASP A 161 2.57 -1.58 15.25
C ASP A 161 1.13 -1.28 15.73
N PHE A 162 0.13 -1.92 15.12
CA PHE A 162 -1.26 -1.78 15.53
C PHE A 162 -1.49 -2.39 16.92
N GLY A 163 -2.32 -1.70 17.71
CA GLY A 163 -2.75 -2.14 19.02
C GLY A 163 -3.89 -3.17 18.99
N PRO A 164 -4.38 -3.59 20.17
CA PRO A 164 -5.39 -4.66 20.30
C PRO A 164 -6.81 -4.28 19.84
N ARG A 165 -7.04 -3.02 19.44
CA ARG A 165 -8.36 -2.52 19.01
C ARG A 165 -8.51 -2.41 17.50
N GLN A 166 -7.43 -2.67 16.77
CA GLN A 166 -7.38 -2.68 15.33
C GLN A 166 -7.67 -4.09 14.85
N ILE A 167 -8.77 -4.26 14.12
CA ILE A 167 -9.06 -5.50 13.39
C ILE A 167 -8.34 -5.37 12.04
N VAL A 168 -7.50 -6.34 11.72
CA VAL A 168 -6.60 -6.28 10.56
C VAL A 168 -6.85 -7.49 9.66
N PHE A 169 -7.12 -7.24 8.38
CA PHE A 169 -7.19 -8.27 7.34
C PHE A 169 -6.34 -7.88 6.14
N GLU A 170 -5.37 -8.71 5.80
CA GLU A 170 -4.44 -8.41 4.71
C GLU A 170 -4.44 -9.51 3.65
N HIS A 171 -4.41 -9.09 2.39
CA HIS A 171 -4.24 -9.98 1.25
C HIS A 171 -3.01 -9.55 0.47
N ARG A 172 -2.07 -10.48 0.27
CA ARG A 172 -0.85 -10.22 -0.48
C ARG A 172 -0.79 -11.20 -1.64
N ASN A 173 -0.69 -10.68 -2.86
CA ASN A 173 -0.60 -11.48 -4.07
C ASN A 173 0.49 -10.93 -4.97
N ALA A 174 1.21 -11.83 -5.64
CA ALA A 174 2.19 -11.48 -6.65
C ALA A 174 1.97 -12.33 -7.91
N SER A 175 1.89 -11.67 -9.06
CA SER A 175 2.03 -12.29 -10.38
C SER A 175 3.47 -12.12 -10.86
N ILE A 176 4.13 -13.23 -11.18
CA ILE A 176 5.52 -13.25 -11.66
C ILE A 176 5.51 -13.60 -13.14
N GLY A 177 6.02 -12.69 -13.97
CA GLY A 177 6.23 -12.91 -15.39
C GLY A 177 7.37 -13.88 -15.66
N GLU A 178 7.20 -14.71 -16.69
CA GLU A 178 8.23 -15.61 -17.21
C GLU A 178 9.27 -14.88 -18.06
#